data_AF-A0A401H779-F1
#
_entry.id   AF-A0A401H779-F1
#
_cell.length_a   1.000
_cell.length_b   1.000
_cell.length_c   1.000
_cell.angle_alpha   90.00
_cell.angle_beta   90.00
_cell.angle_gamma   90.00
#
_symmetry.space_group_name_H-M   'P 1'
#
loop_
_entity.id
_entity.type
_entity.pdbx_description
1 polymer ?
#
loop_
_entity_poly.entity_id
_entity_poly.type
_entity_poly.pdbx_seq_one_letter_code
_entity_poly.pdbx_strand_id
1 'polypeptide(L)'
;MNGTIALRGRHYKTVRSIFQAQGSVGWRELVEAFQSMSFKVKATKGSVHKFSPPSTIPGRAFTWHKPHSSQLRPDHLRILRGDLSQLYHWRVETFIRKK
;
A
#
# COMPACT_ATOMS: atom_id res chain seq x y z
N MET A 1 -18.65 5.36 2.69
CA MET A 1 -18.87 4.02 2.10
C MET A 1 -17.51 3.42 1.78
N ASN A 2 -17.11 2.34 2.44
CA ASN A 2 -15.84 1.67 2.15
C ASN A 2 -16.03 0.81 0.90
N GLY A 3 -15.67 1.33 -0.27
CA GLY A 3 -15.70 0.60 -1.53
C GLY A 3 -14.82 -0.65 -1.49
N THR A 4 -15.17 -1.66 -2.29
CA THR A 4 -14.36 -2.87 -2.43
C THR A 4 -13.29 -2.67 -3.50
N ILE A 5 -12.04 -3.04 -3.20
CA ILE A 5 -10.91 -2.96 -4.14
C ILE A 5 -10.51 -4.38 -4.54
N ALA A 6 -10.70 -4.70 -5.81
CA ALA A 6 -10.37 -6.00 -6.36
C ALA A 6 -8.94 -6.02 -6.94
N LEU A 7 -8.09 -6.91 -6.44
CA LEU A 7 -6.67 -6.99 -6.80
C LEU A 7 -6.32 -8.35 -7.40
N ARG A 8 -5.36 -8.39 -8.35
CA ARG A 8 -4.76 -9.65 -8.83
C ARG A 8 -4.07 -10.39 -7.69
N GLY A 9 -3.96 -11.72 -7.79
CA GLY A 9 -3.48 -12.59 -6.70
C GLY A 9 -2.19 -12.13 -6.00
N ARG A 10 -1.16 -11.72 -6.76
CA ARG A 10 0.10 -11.20 -6.20
C ARG A 10 -0.12 -9.92 -5.38
N HIS A 11 -0.76 -8.91 -5.96
CA HIS A 11 -0.98 -7.62 -5.29
C HIS A 11 -1.95 -7.76 -4.11
N TYR A 12 -2.96 -8.63 -4.22
CA TYR A 12 -3.84 -8.98 -3.12
C TYR A 12 -3.04 -9.54 -1.94
N LYS A 13 -2.13 -10.50 -2.19
CA LYS A 13 -1.27 -11.07 -1.16
C LYS A 13 -0.42 -9.98 -0.49
N THR A 14 0.20 -9.10 -1.29
CA THR A 14 1.00 -7.97 -0.78
C THR A 14 0.19 -7.04 0.12
N VAL A 15 -0.97 -6.56 -0.35
CA VAL A 15 -1.81 -5.65 0.43
C VAL A 15 -2.36 -6.33 1.69
N ARG A 16 -2.75 -7.60 1.60
CA ARG A 16 -3.18 -8.39 2.76
C ARG A 16 -2.07 -8.50 3.81
N SER A 17 -0.82 -8.77 3.41
CA SER A 17 0.33 -8.78 4.31
C SER A 17 0.54 -7.43 5.02
N ILE A 18 0.35 -6.30 4.30
CA ILE A 18 0.39 -4.95 4.90
C ILE A 18 -0.69 -4.80 5.97
N PHE A 19 -1.95 -5.09 5.64
CA PHE A 19 -3.07 -4.89 6.57
C PHE A 19 -3.11 -5.89 7.74
N GLN A 20 -2.50 -7.07 7.59
CA GLN A 20 -2.31 -8.01 8.68
C GLN A 20 -1.03 -7.76 9.48
N ALA A 21 -0.13 -6.89 8.98
CA ALA A 21 1.21 -6.67 9.53
C ALA A 21 1.99 -7.99 9.74
N GLN A 22 1.88 -8.92 8.79
CA GLN A 22 2.49 -10.24 8.84
C GLN A 22 3.56 -10.43 7.76
N GLY A 23 4.68 -11.03 8.16
CA GLY A 23 5.82 -11.29 7.29
C GLY A 23 6.57 -10.01 6.89
N SER A 24 7.19 -10.06 5.71
CA SER A 24 7.83 -8.89 5.10
C SER A 24 7.29 -8.67 3.69
N VAL A 25 7.28 -7.40 3.28
CA VAL A 25 6.91 -7.01 1.91
C VAL A 25 8.10 -6.33 1.26
N GLY A 26 8.48 -6.77 0.06
CA GLY A 26 9.52 -6.09 -0.71
C GLY A 26 9.06 -4.69 -1.12
N TRP A 27 9.98 -3.73 -1.11
CA TRP A 27 9.68 -2.35 -1.54
C TRP A 27 9.06 -2.30 -2.94
N ARG A 28 9.62 -3.07 -3.87
CA ARG A 28 9.10 -3.19 -5.24
C ARG A 28 7.67 -3.73 -5.25
N GLU A 29 7.38 -4.74 -4.45
CA GLU A 29 6.04 -5.34 -4.38
C GLU A 29 5.01 -4.35 -3.84
N LEU A 30 5.38 -3.54 -2.84
CA LEU A 30 4.55 -2.44 -2.35
C LEU A 30 4.24 -1.46 -3.49
N VAL A 31 5.26 -1.01 -4.22
CA VAL A 31 5.09 -0.05 -5.33
C VAL A 31 4.20 -0.64 -6.43
N GLU A 32 4.46 -1.88 -6.86
CA GLU A 32 3.66 -2.58 -7.87
C GLU A 32 2.21 -2.76 -7.42
N ALA A 33 1.97 -3.09 -6.15
CA ALA A 33 0.62 -3.24 -5.61
C ALA A 33 -0.16 -1.92 -5.67
N PHE A 34 0.45 -0.80 -5.28
CA PHE A 34 -0.18 0.52 -5.36
C PHE A 34 -0.38 0.99 -6.80
N GLN A 35 0.59 0.78 -7.69
CA GLN A 35 0.44 1.06 -9.13
C GLN A 35 -0.69 0.24 -9.76
N SER A 36 -0.93 -0.99 -9.29
CA SER A 36 -2.06 -1.80 -9.74
C SER A 36 -3.43 -1.25 -9.33
N MET A 37 -3.46 -0.38 -8.32
CA MET A 37 -4.62 0.43 -7.91
C MET A 37 -4.62 1.81 -8.59
N SER A 38 -3.81 1.99 -9.64
CA SER A 38 -3.64 3.24 -10.39
C SER A 38 -3.05 4.40 -9.59
N PHE A 39 -2.36 4.12 -8.47
CA PHE A 39 -1.59 5.17 -7.80
C PHE A 39 -0.40 5.60 -8.66
N LYS A 40 -0.15 6.91 -8.69
CA LYS A 40 1.10 7.45 -9.22
C LYS A 40 2.15 7.41 -8.11
N VAL A 41 3.22 6.67 -8.31
CA VAL A 41 4.35 6.59 -7.36
C VAL A 41 5.54 7.34 -7.94
N LYS A 42 6.05 8.34 -7.23
CA LYS A 42 7.21 9.15 -7.65
C LYS A 42 8.26 9.18 -6.55
N ALA A 43 9.51 8.86 -6.88
CA ALA A 43 10.63 9.15 -5.99
C ALA A 43 10.75 10.68 -5.84
N THR A 44 10.97 11.14 -4.61
CA THR A 44 11.25 12.54 -4.29
C THR A 44 12.72 12.70 -3.91
N LYS A 45 13.07 13.72 -3.11
CA LYS A 45 14.42 13.87 -2.56
C LYS A 45 14.68 12.83 -1.47
N GLY A 46 15.88 12.24 -1.46
CA GLY A 46 16.20 11.10 -0.60
C GLY A 46 15.43 9.85 -1.00
N SER A 47 15.60 8.74 -0.28
CA SER A 47 14.90 7.47 -0.56
C SER A 47 13.38 7.53 -0.27
N VAL A 48 12.77 8.72 -0.26
CA VAL A 48 11.34 8.95 -0.03
C VAL A 48 10.57 8.84 -1.35
N HIS A 49 9.43 8.17 -1.32
CA HIS A 49 8.51 8.08 -2.46
C HIS A 49 7.15 8.64 -2.08
N LYS A 50 6.57 9.45 -2.98
CA LYS A 50 5.20 9.95 -2.89
C LYS A 50 4.25 9.01 -3.63
N PHE A 51 3.20 8.59 -2.94
CA PHE A 51 2.11 7.76 -3.43
C PHE A 51 0.87 8.64 -3.58
N SER A 52 0.48 8.95 -4.81
CA SER A 52 -0.70 9.78 -5.09
C SER A 52 -1.86 8.90 -5.58
N PRO A 53 -3.02 8.92 -4.90
CA PRO A 53 -4.18 8.14 -5.33
C PRO A 53 -4.75 8.65 -6.67
N PRO A 54 -5.41 7.78 -7.46
CA PRO A 54 -6.26 8.23 -8.56
C PRO A 54 -7.49 8.98 -8.04
N SER A 55 -8.17 9.74 -8.90
CA SER A 55 -9.40 10.49 -8.54
C SER A 55 -10.54 9.59 -8.06
N THR A 56 -10.51 8.29 -8.39
CA THR A 56 -11.51 7.30 -7.99
C THR A 56 -11.34 6.78 -6.56
N ILE A 57 -10.18 7.02 -5.93
CA ILE A 57 -9.90 6.60 -4.56
C ILE A 57 -9.91 7.84 -3.67
N PRO A 58 -10.95 8.03 -2.83
CA PRO A 58 -11.03 9.18 -1.95
C PRO A 58 -9.91 9.13 -0.92
N GLY A 59 -9.21 10.26 -0.74
CA GLY A 59 -8.07 10.39 0.16
C GLY A 59 -7.03 11.35 -0.40
N ARG A 60 -5.88 11.44 0.26
CA ARG A 60 -4.77 12.32 -0.16
C ARG A 60 -3.51 11.53 -0.44
N ALA A 61 -2.55 12.16 -1.12
CA ALA A 61 -1.22 11.56 -1.30
C ALA A 61 -0.49 11.40 0.04
N PHE A 62 0.35 10.37 0.14
CA PHE A 62 1.24 10.17 1.27
C PHE A 62 2.67 9.91 0.82
N THR A 63 3.62 10.00 1.73
CA THR A 63 5.03 9.75 1.46
C THR A 63 5.54 8.63 2.35
N TRP A 64 6.39 7.77 1.81
CA TRP A 64 7.01 6.71 2.59
C TRP A 64 8.48 6.57 2.24
N HIS A 65 9.32 6.34 3.24
CA HIS A 65 10.75 6.13 3.06
C HIS A 65 11.03 4.68 2.64
N LYS A 66 11.67 4.49 1.49
CA LYS A 66 12.19 3.18 1.05
C LYS A 66 13.22 2.71 2.07
N PRO A 67 13.00 1.59 2.77
CA PRO A 67 14.01 1.04 3.67
C PRO A 67 15.29 0.69 2.89
N HIS A 68 16.47 0.89 3.49
CA HIS A 68 17.74 0.54 2.83
C HIS A 68 17.83 -0.95 2.49
N SER A 69 17.27 -1.82 3.35
CA SER A 69 17.11 -3.26 3.09
C SER A 69 16.17 -3.57 1.93
N SER A 70 15.45 -2.58 1.41
CA SER A 70 14.36 -2.73 0.44
C SER A 70 13.26 -3.70 0.88
N GLN A 71 13.14 -3.92 2.20
CA GLN A 71 12.15 -4.79 2.83
C GLN A 71 11.38 -4.05 3.92
N LEU A 72 10.06 -4.08 3.85
CA LEU A 72 9.18 -3.65 4.93
C LEU A 72 8.99 -4.81 5.90
N ARG A 73 9.59 -4.70 7.09
CA ARG A 73 9.43 -5.63 8.21
C ARG A 73 8.08 -5.44 8.91
N PRO A 74 7.65 -6.36 9.80
CA PRO A 74 6.36 -6.26 10.48
C PRO A 74 6.10 -4.93 11.20
N ASP A 75 7.13 -4.32 11.80
CA ASP A 75 7.05 -2.99 12.41
C ASP A 75 6.73 -1.90 11.40
N HIS A 76 7.38 -1.89 10.23
CA HIS A 76 7.06 -0.98 9.14
C HIS A 76 5.64 -1.19 8.61
N LEU A 77 5.20 -2.46 8.46
CA LEU A 77 3.87 -2.80 7.98
C LEU A 77 2.78 -2.31 8.94
N ARG A 78 3.01 -2.40 10.26
CA ARG A 78 2.06 -1.91 11.27
C ARG A 78 1.85 -0.40 11.17
N ILE A 79 2.94 0.36 11.00
CA ILE A 79 2.87 1.82 10.84
C ILE A 79 2.17 2.16 9.52
N LEU A 80 2.59 1.54 8.41
CA LEU A 80 1.99 1.77 7.10
C LEU A 80 0.49 1.45 7.09
N ARG A 81 0.08 0.35 7.74
CA ARG A 81 -1.34 0.01 7.92
C ARG A 81 -2.10 1.12 8.64
N GLY A 82 -1.56 1.65 9.74
CA GLY A 82 -2.19 2.74 10.50
C GLY A 82 -2.45 3.95 9.61
N ASP A 83 -1.42 4.37 8.86
CA ASP A 83 -1.52 5.50 7.94
C ASP A 83 -2.57 5.27 6.85
N LEU A 84 -2.57 4.09 6.22
CA LEU A 84 -3.54 3.76 5.17
C LEU A 84 -4.97 3.66 5.70
N SER A 85 -5.16 3.12 6.90
CA SER A 85 -6.47 3.08 7.57
C SER A 85 -6.96 4.49 7.91
N GLN A 86 -6.10 5.41 8.31
CA GLN A 86 -6.50 6.80 8.57
C GLN A 86 -6.78 7.57 7.27
N LEU A 87 -5.95 7.41 6.24
CA LEU A 87 -6.05 8.19 5.00
C LEU A 87 -7.18 7.74 4.08
N TYR A 88 -7.49 6.44 4.08
CA TYR A 88 -8.40 5.83 3.10
C TYR A 88 -9.53 5.03 3.74
N HIS A 89 -9.58 4.95 5.08
CA HIS A 89 -10.54 4.10 5.82
C HIS A 89 -10.47 2.62 5.42
N TRP A 90 -9.31 2.19 4.91
CA TRP A 90 -9.09 0.83 4.48
C TRP A 90 -8.86 -0.11 5.67
N ARG A 91 -9.31 -1.34 5.48
CA ARG A 91 -9.14 -2.49 6.37
C ARG A 91 -8.90 -3.75 5.52
N VAL A 92 -8.56 -4.87 6.13
CA VAL A 92 -8.25 -6.09 5.35
C VAL A 92 -9.44 -6.52 4.48
N GLU A 93 -10.66 -6.27 4.94
CA GLU A 93 -11.93 -6.58 4.26
C GLU A 93 -12.23 -5.64 3.08
N THR A 94 -11.52 -4.50 2.97
CA THR A 94 -11.63 -3.60 1.80
C THR A 94 -11.13 -4.30 0.53
N PHE A 95 -10.24 -5.28 0.67
CA PHE A 95 -9.57 -5.90 -0.46
C PHE A 95 -10.13 -7.29 -0.73
N ILE A 96 -10.41 -7.57 -2.00
CA ILE A 96 -10.76 -8.91 -2.47
C ILE A 96 -9.80 -9.37 -3.56
N ARG A 97 -9.62 -10.68 -3.66
CA ARG A 97 -8.88 -11.28 -4.77
C ARG A 97 -9.78 -11.29 -6.01
N LYS A 98 -9.33 -10.68 -7.12
CA LYS A 98 -9.97 -10.87 -8.44
C LYS A 98 -9.95 -12.36 -8.78
N LYS A 99 -11.08 -12.87 -9.26
CA LYS A 99 -11.19 -14.20 -9.85
C LYS A 99 -10.37 -14.26 -11.15
#